data_AF-A0A6C0CKW0-F1
#
_entry.id   AF-A0A6C0CKW0-F1
#
_cell.length_a   1.000
_cell.length_b   1.000
_cell.length_c   1.000
_cell.angle_alpha   90.00
_cell.angle_beta   90.00
_cell.angle_gamma   90.00
#
_symmetry.space_group_name_H-M   'P 1'
#
loop_
_entity.id
_entity.type
_entity.pdbx_description
1 polymer ?
#
loop_
_entity_poly.entity_id
_entity_poly.type
_entity_poly.pdbx_seq_one_letter_code
_entity_poly.pdbx_strand_id
1 'polypeptide(L)'
;MDTSSVAYNYAIAHTLFKSQNMKNIKEEIIKLISDQINLVETSYSSIGWNENDIFNEIKKKILFFDLMNEAGQLGEPLIKPQGSPNLVPVKNLLELKQNFIPSLNIRELMSIVKNFQRPDSSCFMFSIVIEYQTYKESNNITEFQKKYPTLDINHIEKTINLIENILGFDILEVNQCYNNLNGQEITNRSGCKPLYLMMQEEFLNPETKKYSSPITICWLWHALIYGIPYQDVQKLPAQNYIKQMSRSYEKQTSINTDCISDVFQYFPIFPPLSNREKKYIKSNGVNPKVDKLYERPPWTPPICYMKPIEPLSFSLNLQKKYNKYFVSNLSGHTMIYILLARFFNNINLNIIILASIVFMTPYNHSIHEIFKAAQIVGVNDNYNIKLSDLDNLNNLLTLIDYTPLELSVVQSEYNSIVDKIPNTSIYYPKVLNGGKKKRKSKRIKKSKNKRIKKSKNKRIKKSKRKI
;
A
#
# COMPACT_ATOMS: atom_id res chain seq x y z
N MET A 1 -23.80 -5.89 -8.23
CA MET A 1 -22.72 -4.88 -8.29
C MET A 1 -21.83 -5.18 -9.49
N ASP A 2 -21.34 -4.16 -10.19
CA ASP A 2 -20.19 -4.30 -11.10
C ASP A 2 -18.91 -4.47 -10.27
N THR A 3 -18.36 -5.69 -10.21
CA THR A 3 -17.19 -5.98 -9.37
C THR A 3 -15.89 -5.39 -9.91
N SER A 4 -15.91 -4.90 -11.16
CA SER A 4 -14.76 -4.28 -11.81
C SER A 4 -14.67 -2.77 -11.59
N SER A 5 -15.61 -2.18 -10.83
CA SER A 5 -15.68 -0.74 -10.64
C SER A 5 -14.97 -0.25 -9.37
N VAL A 6 -14.52 1.01 -9.43
CA VAL A 6 -14.01 1.76 -8.27
C VAL A 6 -15.04 1.81 -7.13
N ALA A 7 -16.32 1.94 -7.45
CA ALA A 7 -17.41 2.02 -6.47
C ALA A 7 -17.56 0.71 -5.66
N TYR A 8 -17.31 -0.45 -6.28
CA TYR A 8 -17.34 -1.73 -5.59
C TYR A 8 -16.22 -1.85 -4.55
N ASN A 9 -14.98 -1.51 -4.95
CA ASN A 9 -13.84 -1.50 -4.03
C ASN A 9 -14.00 -0.46 -2.91
N TYR A 10 -14.52 0.74 -3.22
CA TYR A 10 -14.88 1.73 -2.21
C TYR A 10 -15.90 1.18 -1.21
N ALA A 11 -17.00 0.60 -1.69
CA ALA A 11 -18.08 0.11 -0.83
C ALA A 11 -17.58 -0.97 0.15
N ILE A 12 -16.71 -1.87 -0.30
CA ILE A 12 -16.09 -2.87 0.56
C ILE A 12 -15.21 -2.21 1.63
N ALA A 13 -14.27 -1.35 1.24
CA ALA A 13 -13.33 -0.72 2.16
C ALA A 13 -14.05 0.19 3.18
N HIS A 14 -15.08 0.91 2.74
CA HIS A 14 -15.91 1.74 3.61
C HIS A 14 -16.78 0.90 4.58
N THR A 15 -17.31 -0.23 4.12
CA THR A 15 -18.03 -1.16 4.99
C THR A 15 -17.10 -1.80 6.02
N LEU A 16 -15.87 -2.18 5.63
CA LEU A 16 -14.85 -2.67 6.55
C LEU A 16 -14.51 -1.62 7.62
N PHE A 17 -14.33 -0.36 7.20
CA PHE A 17 -14.07 0.76 8.12
C PHE A 17 -15.20 0.99 9.13
N LYS A 18 -16.46 0.85 8.71
CA LYS A 18 -17.64 0.99 9.59
C LYS A 18 -17.91 -0.25 10.46
N SER A 19 -17.27 -1.38 10.16
CA SER A 19 -17.51 -2.64 10.85
C SER A 19 -16.88 -2.67 12.25
N GLN A 20 -17.36 -3.58 13.10
CA GLN A 20 -16.76 -3.82 14.42
C GLN A 20 -15.29 -4.26 14.36
N ASN A 21 -14.86 -4.87 13.25
CA ASN A 21 -13.48 -5.31 13.05
C ASN A 21 -12.49 -4.14 13.05
N MET A 22 -12.93 -2.92 12.72
CA MET A 22 -12.05 -1.75 12.62
C MET A 22 -11.36 -1.42 13.96
N LYS A 23 -12.00 -1.72 15.10
CA LYS A 23 -11.37 -1.55 16.41
C LYS A 23 -10.09 -2.39 16.51
N ASN A 24 -10.21 -3.69 16.25
CA ASN A 24 -9.09 -4.62 16.36
C ASN A 24 -8.02 -4.34 15.28
N ILE A 25 -8.43 -3.95 14.06
CA ILE A 25 -7.48 -3.51 13.02
C ILE A 25 -6.66 -2.32 13.53
N LYS A 26 -7.31 -1.32 14.13
CA LYS A 26 -6.62 -0.14 14.68
C LYS A 26 -5.68 -0.49 15.83
N GLU A 27 -6.11 -1.35 16.74
CA GLU A 27 -5.31 -1.80 17.90
C GLU A 27 -4.03 -2.51 17.47
N GLU A 28 -4.08 -3.33 16.42
CA GLU A 28 -2.89 -4.00 15.88
C GLU A 28 -1.85 -3.00 15.32
N ILE A 29 -2.32 -1.95 14.63
CA ILE A 29 -1.40 -0.91 14.11
C ILE A 29 -0.82 -0.07 15.26
N ILE A 30 -1.60 0.22 16.30
CA ILE A 30 -1.10 0.88 17.51
C ILE A 30 -0.01 0.02 18.16
N LYS A 31 -0.24 -1.29 18.28
CA LYS A 31 0.73 -2.24 18.83
C LYS A 31 2.04 -2.20 18.03
N LEU A 32 1.98 -2.28 16.70
CA LEU A 32 3.17 -2.19 15.84
C LEU A 32 3.94 -0.88 16.06
N ILE A 33 3.25 0.26 16.16
CA ILE A 33 3.92 1.55 16.43
C ILE A 33 4.53 1.58 17.84
N SER A 34 3.84 1.01 18.84
CA SER A 34 4.39 0.87 20.19
C SER A 34 5.65 0.02 20.19
N ASP A 35 5.69 -1.08 19.44
CA ASP A 35 6.88 -1.93 19.33
C ASP A 35 8.04 -1.20 18.63
N GLN A 36 7.75 -0.40 17.59
CA GLN A 36 8.74 0.49 16.96
C GLN A 36 9.30 1.53 17.95
N ILE A 37 8.44 2.18 18.74
CA ILE A 37 8.87 3.16 19.75
C ILE A 37 9.72 2.49 20.83
N ASN A 38 9.29 1.33 21.35
CA ASN A 38 10.01 0.59 22.38
C ASN A 38 11.39 0.13 21.89
N LEU A 39 11.51 -0.26 20.62
CA LEU A 39 12.77 -0.63 20.00
C LEU A 39 13.75 0.56 19.99
N VAL A 40 13.28 1.73 19.55
CA VAL A 40 14.05 2.99 19.55
C VAL A 40 14.48 3.38 20.96
N GLU A 41 13.54 3.38 21.89
CA GLU A 41 13.77 3.72 23.30
C GLU A 41 14.84 2.81 23.92
N THR A 42 14.72 1.49 23.71
CA THR A 42 15.67 0.51 24.26
C THR A 42 17.06 0.67 23.66
N SER A 43 17.13 0.87 22.34
CA SER A 43 18.39 1.06 21.62
C SER A 43 19.15 2.27 22.15
N TYR A 44 18.51 3.43 22.20
CA TYR A 44 19.18 4.68 22.60
C TYR A 44 19.44 4.76 24.11
N SER A 45 18.55 4.24 24.95
CA SER A 45 18.78 4.19 26.40
C SER A 45 20.01 3.34 26.73
N SER A 46 20.26 2.26 25.97
CA SER A 46 21.42 1.38 26.19
C SER A 46 22.78 2.06 25.94
N ILE A 47 22.79 3.18 25.20
CA ILE A 47 23.98 4.01 24.96
C ILE A 47 23.97 5.32 25.76
N GLY A 48 23.11 5.41 26.79
CA GLY A 48 23.11 6.51 27.76
C GLY A 48 22.31 7.75 27.36
N TRP A 49 21.47 7.68 26.31
CA TRP A 49 20.59 8.79 25.98
C TRP A 49 19.50 8.96 27.04
N ASN A 50 19.18 10.21 27.39
CA ASN A 50 18.05 10.50 28.28
C ASN A 50 16.72 10.49 27.50
N GLU A 51 15.60 10.46 28.24
CA GLU A 51 14.25 10.39 27.66
C GLU A 51 13.95 11.55 26.68
N ASN A 52 14.44 12.76 26.96
CA ASN A 52 14.19 13.92 26.10
C ASN A 52 14.91 13.80 24.75
N ASP A 53 16.13 13.28 24.73
CA ASP A 53 16.89 13.06 23.50
C ASP A 53 16.25 11.97 22.65
N ILE A 54 15.80 10.88 23.28
CA ILE A 54 15.06 9.79 22.61
C ILE A 54 13.75 10.31 22.03
N PHE A 55 12.98 11.09 22.80
CA PHE A 55 11.74 11.69 22.33
C PHE A 55 11.99 12.61 21.13
N ASN A 56 13.04 13.42 21.17
CA ASN A 56 13.42 14.29 20.05
C ASN A 56 13.81 13.49 18.80
N GLU A 57 14.53 12.38 18.94
CA GLU A 57 14.91 11.53 17.82
C GLU A 57 13.69 10.87 17.16
N ILE A 58 12.79 10.30 17.96
CA ILE A 58 11.52 9.75 17.49
C ILE A 58 10.73 10.82 16.72
N LYS A 59 10.61 12.01 17.33
CA LYS A 59 9.82 13.13 16.81
C LYS A 59 10.40 13.74 15.54
N LYS A 60 11.73 13.78 15.38
CA LYS A 60 12.37 14.54 14.29
C LYS A 60 12.95 13.68 13.18
N LYS A 61 13.27 12.41 13.45
CA LYS A 61 14.03 11.60 12.50
C LYS A 61 13.45 10.22 12.21
N ILE A 62 12.59 9.67 13.07
CA ILE A 62 12.16 8.26 12.92
C ILE A 62 10.68 8.12 12.54
N LEU A 63 9.75 8.81 13.23
CA LEU A 63 8.32 8.57 13.05
C LEU A 63 7.55 9.71 12.37
N PHE A 64 8.06 10.94 12.43
CA PHE A 64 7.37 12.13 11.92
C PHE A 64 8.25 12.89 10.94
N PHE A 65 7.65 13.30 9.83
CA PHE A 65 8.34 13.92 8.71
C PHE A 65 7.46 15.01 8.10
N ASP A 66 8.07 16.09 7.62
CA ASP A 66 7.38 17.18 6.96
C ASP A 66 7.15 16.88 5.46
N LEU A 67 6.12 16.08 5.17
CA LEU A 67 5.80 15.60 3.82
C LEU A 67 4.31 15.72 3.50
N MET A 68 3.86 16.94 3.21
CA MET A 68 2.45 17.26 2.96
C MET A 68 1.78 16.42 1.85
N ASN A 69 2.52 15.97 0.83
CA ASN A 69 1.96 15.32 -0.35
C ASN A 69 1.66 13.81 -0.18
N GLU A 70 1.60 13.30 1.05
CA GLU A 70 1.22 11.92 1.33
C GLU A 70 0.05 11.81 2.31
N ALA A 71 -0.80 10.79 2.13
CA ALA A 71 -2.01 10.60 2.92
C ALA A 71 -1.70 10.28 4.39
N GLY A 72 -2.40 10.95 5.33
CA GLY A 72 -2.27 10.70 6.75
C GLY A 72 -1.01 11.29 7.40
N GLN A 73 -0.17 12.01 6.65
CA GLN A 73 1.01 12.64 7.22
C GLN A 73 0.65 13.70 8.24
N LEU A 74 1.42 13.69 9.32
CA LEU A 74 1.37 14.66 10.39
C LEU A 74 2.74 15.30 10.47
N GLY A 75 2.79 16.63 10.49
CA GLY A 75 4.02 17.36 10.84
C GLY A 75 4.35 17.14 12.32
N GLU A 76 4.35 18.20 13.12
CA GLU A 76 4.55 18.04 14.56
C GLU A 76 3.42 17.21 15.21
N PRO A 77 3.72 16.23 16.10
CA PRO A 77 2.71 15.54 16.87
C PRO A 77 2.00 16.49 17.83
N LEU A 78 0.67 16.61 17.66
CA LEU A 78 -0.18 17.48 18.47
C LEU A 78 -1.30 16.70 19.16
N ILE A 79 -1.59 17.03 20.42
CA ILE A 79 -2.73 16.50 21.17
C ILE A 79 -3.72 17.60 21.53
N LYS A 80 -4.95 17.20 21.86
CA LYS A 80 -5.97 18.09 22.41
C LYS A 80 -6.12 17.80 23.91
N PRO A 81 -5.56 18.64 24.81
CA PRO A 81 -5.73 18.46 26.25
C PRO A 81 -7.20 18.50 26.64
N GLN A 82 -7.57 17.79 27.70
CA GLN A 82 -8.93 17.79 28.21
C GLN A 82 -9.36 19.24 28.57
N GLY A 83 -10.54 19.64 28.12
CA GLY A 83 -11.07 21.00 28.33
C GLY A 83 -10.46 22.10 27.46
N SER A 84 -9.41 21.83 26.66
CA SER A 84 -8.83 22.81 25.74
C SER A 84 -9.48 22.73 24.36
N PRO A 85 -9.85 23.86 23.72
CA PRO A 85 -10.28 23.85 22.33
C PRO A 85 -9.10 23.64 21.35
N ASN A 86 -7.87 23.91 21.79
CA ASN A 86 -6.70 24.03 20.93
C ASN A 86 -5.78 22.80 20.98
N LEU A 87 -5.21 22.46 19.83
CA LEU A 87 -4.15 21.46 19.69
C LEU A 87 -2.81 22.04 20.15
N VAL A 88 -2.12 21.33 21.05
CA VAL A 88 -0.80 21.69 21.58
C VAL A 88 0.23 20.59 21.25
N PRO A 89 1.54 20.91 21.18
CA PRO A 89 2.58 19.92 20.97
C PRO A 89 2.63 18.87 22.07
N VAL A 90 2.92 17.62 21.67
CA VAL A 90 3.29 16.54 22.61
C VAL A 90 4.62 16.90 23.28
N LYS A 91 4.68 16.71 24.59
CA LYS A 91 5.79 17.18 25.45
C LYS A 91 6.87 16.14 25.70
N ASN A 92 6.49 14.87 25.81
CA ASN A 92 7.41 13.79 26.20
C ASN A 92 6.95 12.42 25.67
N LEU A 93 7.76 11.40 25.95
CA LEU A 93 7.55 10.05 25.45
C LEU A 93 6.30 9.40 26.08
N LEU A 94 6.03 9.66 27.35
CA LEU A 94 4.83 9.18 28.04
C LEU A 94 3.55 9.68 27.35
N GLU A 95 3.46 10.98 27.09
CA GLU A 95 2.31 11.59 26.41
C GLU A 95 2.19 11.12 24.96
N LEU A 96 3.31 10.89 24.28
CA LEU A 96 3.32 10.30 22.94
C LEU A 96 2.66 8.90 22.95
N LYS A 97 3.12 8.02 23.84
CA LYS A 97 2.68 6.61 23.93
C LYS A 97 1.24 6.48 24.44
N GLN A 98 0.88 7.22 25.48
CA GLN A 98 -0.40 7.03 26.18
C GLN A 98 -1.54 7.89 25.64
N ASN A 99 -1.24 9.09 25.11
CA ASN A 99 -2.28 10.05 24.73
C ASN A 99 -2.32 10.25 23.22
N PHE A 100 -1.17 10.49 22.59
CA PHE A 100 -1.13 10.82 21.17
C PHE A 100 -1.43 9.62 20.28
N ILE A 101 -0.61 8.56 20.31
CA ILE A 101 -0.73 7.40 19.41
C ILE A 101 -2.13 6.75 19.50
N PRO A 102 -2.71 6.48 20.69
CA PRO A 102 -4.05 5.90 20.78
C PRO A 102 -5.16 6.78 20.20
N SER A 103 -4.99 8.12 20.22
CA SER A 103 -5.94 9.09 19.68
C SER A 103 -5.94 9.20 18.15
N LEU A 104 -4.99 8.56 17.47
CA LEU A 104 -4.84 8.66 16.02
C LEU A 104 -5.90 7.86 15.27
N ASN A 105 -6.27 8.32 14.08
CA ASN A 105 -7.06 7.52 13.14
C ASN A 105 -6.16 6.60 12.30
N ILE A 106 -6.75 5.65 11.58
CA ILE A 106 -5.99 4.63 10.83
C ILE A 106 -5.05 5.22 9.77
N ARG A 107 -5.38 6.34 9.10
CA ARG A 107 -4.48 6.93 8.11
C ARG A 107 -3.25 7.56 8.77
N GLU A 108 -3.47 8.25 9.89
CA GLU A 108 -2.38 8.83 10.70
C GLU A 108 -1.44 7.71 11.21
N LEU A 109 -2.01 6.62 11.73
CA LEU A 109 -1.25 5.46 12.19
C LEU A 109 -0.45 4.80 11.05
N MET A 110 -1.08 4.51 9.92
CA MET A 110 -0.42 3.90 8.77
C MET A 110 0.67 4.80 8.17
N SER A 111 0.50 6.12 8.26
CA SER A 111 1.55 7.07 7.87
C SER A 111 2.76 6.99 8.79
N ILE A 112 2.56 6.89 10.10
CA ILE A 112 3.65 6.73 11.08
C ILE A 112 4.40 5.40 10.85
N VAL A 113 3.68 4.29 10.65
CA VAL A 113 4.32 3.01 10.34
C VAL A 113 5.18 3.11 9.08
N LYS A 114 4.70 3.79 8.03
CA LYS A 114 5.45 3.99 6.78
C LYS A 114 6.70 4.86 6.99
N ASN A 115 6.62 5.85 7.87
CA ASN A 115 7.71 6.78 8.13
C ASN A 115 8.94 6.08 8.73
N PHE A 116 8.75 5.00 9.49
CA PHE A 116 9.82 4.25 10.14
C PHE A 116 10.87 3.68 9.16
N GLN A 117 10.49 3.34 7.92
CA GLN A 117 11.43 2.83 6.90
C GLN A 117 12.03 3.90 5.98
N ARG A 118 11.81 5.19 6.24
CA ARG A 118 12.28 6.24 5.33
C ARG A 118 13.80 6.24 5.20
N PRO A 119 14.32 6.82 4.10
CA PRO A 119 15.76 6.93 3.90
C PRO A 119 16.52 7.49 5.09
N ASP A 120 16.02 8.56 5.67
CA ASP A 120 16.69 9.28 6.76
C ASP A 120 16.73 8.46 8.06
N SER A 121 15.79 7.51 8.26
CA SER A 121 15.73 6.61 9.41
C SER A 121 16.27 5.20 9.13
N SER A 122 16.56 4.88 7.86
CA SER A 122 16.86 3.51 7.42
C SER A 122 18.03 2.86 8.17
N CYS A 123 19.06 3.62 8.52
CA CYS A 123 20.22 3.08 9.25
C CYS A 123 19.91 2.66 10.68
N PHE A 124 18.82 3.14 11.29
CA PHE A 124 18.44 2.72 12.64
C PHE A 124 18.17 1.22 12.69
N MET A 125 17.29 0.71 11.82
CA MET A 125 17.02 -0.73 11.76
C MET A 125 18.23 -1.52 11.25
N PHE A 126 19.00 -0.96 10.30
CA PHE A 126 20.24 -1.60 9.86
C PHE A 126 21.23 -1.79 11.01
N SER A 127 21.39 -0.80 11.90
CA SER A 127 22.27 -0.95 13.07
C SER A 127 21.77 -2.00 14.05
N ILE A 128 20.44 -2.19 14.19
CA ILE A 128 19.90 -3.29 14.99
C ILE A 128 20.24 -4.65 14.38
N VAL A 129 20.22 -4.76 13.04
CA VAL A 129 20.63 -5.98 12.32
C VAL A 129 22.13 -6.27 12.51
N ILE A 130 22.99 -5.24 12.42
CA ILE A 130 24.42 -5.36 12.72
C ILE A 130 24.67 -5.78 14.18
N GLU A 131 23.94 -5.18 15.12
CA GLU A 131 24.04 -5.51 16.54
C GLU A 131 23.70 -6.98 16.77
N TYR A 132 22.62 -7.49 16.19
CA TYR A 132 22.27 -8.91 16.28
C TYR A 132 23.43 -9.81 15.83
N GLN A 133 24.03 -9.52 14.67
CA GLN A 133 25.15 -10.31 14.14
C GLN A 133 26.35 -10.29 15.10
N THR A 134 26.64 -9.14 15.71
CA THR A 134 27.73 -9.01 16.70
C THR A 134 27.49 -9.88 17.95
N TYR A 135 26.25 -9.90 18.45
CA TYR A 135 25.86 -10.79 19.56
C TYR A 135 25.93 -12.26 19.16
N LYS A 136 25.58 -12.59 17.92
CA LYS A 136 25.65 -13.96 17.39
C LYS A 136 27.08 -14.48 17.33
N GLU A 137 28.04 -13.71 16.81
CA GLU A 137 29.45 -14.10 16.81
C GLU A 137 30.03 -14.28 18.21
N SER A 138 29.53 -13.51 19.17
CA SER A 138 29.93 -13.59 20.59
C SER A 138 29.18 -14.68 21.37
N ASN A 139 28.34 -15.51 20.73
CA ASN A 139 27.47 -16.51 21.37
C ASN A 139 26.48 -15.95 22.43
N ASN A 140 26.08 -14.68 22.31
CA ASN A 140 25.26 -13.96 23.28
C ASN A 140 23.84 -13.65 22.77
N ILE A 141 23.29 -14.43 21.84
CA ILE A 141 21.94 -14.21 21.26
C ILE A 141 20.86 -14.04 22.35
N THR A 142 20.97 -14.77 23.46
CA THR A 142 20.02 -14.66 24.59
C THR A 142 20.01 -13.26 25.20
N GLU A 143 21.14 -12.56 25.25
CA GLU A 143 21.22 -11.19 25.74
C GLU A 143 20.57 -10.20 24.77
N PHE A 144 20.78 -10.39 23.45
CA PHE A 144 20.09 -9.62 22.43
C PHE A 144 18.57 -9.79 22.54
N GLN A 145 18.09 -11.03 22.71
CA GLN A 145 16.65 -11.31 22.88
C GLN A 145 16.07 -10.67 24.14
N LYS A 146 16.83 -10.65 25.24
CA LYS A 146 16.43 -9.95 26.47
C LYS A 146 16.39 -8.43 26.28
N LYS A 147 17.33 -7.88 25.51
CA LYS A 147 17.37 -6.46 25.17
C LYS A 147 16.21 -6.08 24.25
N TYR A 148 15.91 -6.90 23.23
CA TYR A 148 14.89 -6.62 22.23
C TYR A 148 13.81 -7.72 22.16
N PRO A 149 12.96 -7.85 23.20
CA PRO A 149 11.99 -8.96 23.29
C PRO A 149 10.89 -8.89 22.22
N THR A 150 10.67 -7.72 21.62
CA THR A 150 9.65 -7.51 20.59
C THR A 150 10.11 -7.94 19.20
N LEU A 151 11.40 -8.25 18.98
CA LEU A 151 11.92 -8.56 17.64
C LEU A 151 11.80 -10.05 17.27
N ASP A 152 11.39 -10.32 16.03
CA ASP A 152 11.45 -11.68 15.45
C ASP A 152 12.87 -11.98 14.97
N ILE A 153 13.61 -12.72 15.80
CA ILE A 153 14.99 -13.12 15.52
C ILE A 153 15.08 -13.96 14.25
N ASN A 154 14.12 -14.85 13.97
CA ASN A 154 14.18 -15.68 12.78
C ASN A 154 14.07 -14.82 11.51
N HIS A 155 13.31 -13.73 11.57
CA HIS A 155 13.23 -12.79 10.47
C HIS A 155 14.51 -11.95 10.32
N ILE A 156 15.13 -11.53 11.43
CA ILE A 156 16.43 -10.85 11.41
C ILE A 156 17.51 -11.74 10.78
N GLU A 157 17.60 -13.01 11.17
CA GLU A 157 18.55 -13.96 10.58
C GLU A 157 18.34 -14.15 9.08
N LYS A 158 17.08 -14.32 8.64
CA LYS A 158 16.75 -14.38 7.21
C LYS A 158 17.17 -13.11 6.48
N THR A 159 17.03 -11.96 7.12
CA THR A 159 17.43 -10.66 6.56
C THR A 159 18.94 -10.57 6.43
N ILE A 160 19.72 -10.97 7.44
CA ILE A 160 21.19 -11.00 7.39
C ILE A 160 21.65 -11.90 6.26
N ASN A 161 21.15 -13.14 6.20
CA ASN A 161 21.50 -14.07 5.13
C ASN A 161 21.19 -13.48 3.75
N LEU A 162 20.07 -12.78 3.60
CA LEU A 162 19.73 -12.10 2.34
C LEU A 162 20.74 -10.99 2.01
N ILE A 163 21.09 -10.15 2.99
CA ILE A 163 22.04 -9.05 2.81
C ILE A 163 23.43 -9.60 2.43
N GLU A 164 23.93 -10.58 3.15
CA GLU A 164 25.24 -11.20 2.88
C GLU A 164 25.28 -11.89 1.52
N ASN A 165 24.18 -12.53 1.10
CA ASN A 165 24.08 -13.08 -0.26
C ASN A 165 24.06 -11.99 -1.34
N ILE A 166 23.55 -10.79 -1.05
CA ILE A 166 23.60 -9.65 -1.98
C ILE A 166 25.02 -9.06 -2.03
N LEU A 167 25.66 -8.90 -0.88
CA LEU A 167 26.98 -8.26 -0.76
C LEU A 167 28.12 -9.19 -1.17
N GLY A 168 27.99 -10.50 -0.94
CA GLY A 168 29.02 -11.50 -1.17
C GLY A 168 30.06 -11.59 -0.06
N PHE A 169 29.80 -10.97 1.10
CA PHE A 169 30.68 -10.96 2.28
C PHE A 169 29.87 -10.75 3.56
N ASP A 170 30.51 -10.94 4.71
CA ASP A 170 29.91 -10.80 6.05
C ASP A 170 29.41 -9.37 6.30
N ILE A 171 28.19 -9.23 6.81
CA ILE A 171 27.59 -7.92 7.06
C ILE A 171 28.39 -7.07 8.07
N LEU A 172 29.21 -7.67 8.93
CA LEU A 172 30.06 -6.94 9.89
C LEU A 172 31.22 -6.20 9.24
N GLU A 173 31.61 -6.53 8.01
CA GLU A 173 32.63 -5.76 7.28
C GLU A 173 32.20 -4.29 7.13
N VAL A 174 30.90 -4.03 6.93
CA VAL A 174 30.41 -2.66 6.80
C VAL A 174 30.26 -1.93 8.14
N ASN A 175 30.43 -2.65 9.26
CA ASN A 175 30.49 -2.06 10.60
C ASN A 175 31.90 -1.52 10.92
N GLN A 176 32.91 -1.83 10.11
CA GLN A 176 34.27 -1.34 10.33
C GLN A 176 34.42 0.13 9.91
N CYS A 177 35.38 0.80 10.52
CA CYS A 177 35.80 2.14 10.13
C CYS A 177 36.87 2.06 9.04
N TYR A 178 36.60 2.64 7.87
CA TYR A 178 37.59 2.77 6.80
C TYR A 178 38.01 4.22 6.59
N ASN A 179 39.20 4.42 6.03
CA ASN A 179 39.72 5.74 5.66
C ASN A 179 38.92 6.44 4.55
N ASN A 180 38.18 5.69 3.74
CA ASN A 180 37.33 6.18 2.65
C ASN A 180 36.22 5.18 2.30
N LEU A 181 35.29 5.60 1.44
CA LEU A 181 34.15 4.79 1.00
C LEU A 181 34.51 3.60 0.11
N ASN A 182 35.73 3.54 -0.41
CA ASN A 182 36.21 2.40 -1.19
C ASN A 182 36.73 1.27 -0.29
N GLY A 183 36.74 1.45 1.04
CA GLY A 183 37.17 0.44 1.98
C GLY A 183 38.67 0.13 1.92
N GLN A 184 39.51 1.11 1.55
CA GLN A 184 40.93 0.85 1.27
C GLN A 184 41.73 0.38 2.48
N GLU A 185 41.52 0.99 3.64
CA GLU A 185 42.23 0.61 4.87
C GLU A 185 41.35 0.84 6.10
N ILE A 186 41.32 -0.13 7.02
CA ILE A 186 40.67 0.00 8.32
C ILE A 186 41.47 0.98 9.18
N THR A 187 40.78 1.93 9.81
CA THR A 187 41.43 2.92 10.68
C THR A 187 40.80 2.97 12.06
N ASN A 188 41.59 3.30 13.08
CA ASN A 188 41.11 3.46 14.45
C ASN A 188 41.25 4.93 14.90
N ARG A 189 40.76 5.86 14.07
CA ARG A 189 40.78 7.29 14.38
C ARG A 189 39.57 7.65 15.25
N SER A 190 39.80 8.48 16.26
CA SER A 190 38.71 9.03 17.07
C SER A 190 37.70 9.77 16.18
N GLY A 191 36.41 9.52 16.39
CA GLY A 191 35.32 10.10 15.59
C GLY A 191 35.07 9.42 14.24
N CYS A 192 35.78 8.32 13.93
CA CYS A 192 35.46 7.55 12.74
C CYS A 192 34.10 6.85 12.86
N LYS A 193 33.39 6.76 11.73
CA LYS A 193 32.08 6.12 11.62
C LYS A 193 32.22 4.79 10.87
N PRO A 194 31.39 3.79 11.19
CA PRO A 194 31.21 2.61 10.36
C PRO A 194 30.94 2.97 8.89
N LEU A 195 31.43 2.12 7.97
CA LEU A 195 31.26 2.32 6.52
C LEU A 195 29.80 2.56 6.14
N TYR A 196 28.87 1.81 6.72
CA TYR A 196 27.45 1.94 6.39
C TYR A 196 26.89 3.34 6.72
N LEU A 197 27.38 3.99 7.78
CA LEU A 197 27.00 5.38 8.12
C LEU A 197 27.67 6.39 7.20
N MET A 198 28.93 6.16 6.81
CA MET A 198 29.62 7.03 5.84
C MET A 198 28.88 7.03 4.50
N MET A 199 28.45 5.86 4.01
CA MET A 199 27.65 5.73 2.78
C MET A 199 26.30 6.44 2.89
N GLN A 200 25.65 6.35 4.06
CA GLN A 200 24.40 7.05 4.30
C GLN A 200 24.58 8.57 4.26
N GLU A 201 25.64 9.09 4.86
CA GLU A 201 25.94 10.53 4.87
C GLU A 201 26.19 11.06 3.46
N GLU A 202 26.93 10.31 2.64
CA GLU A 202 27.11 10.65 1.22
C GLU A 202 25.78 10.63 0.45
N PHE A 203 24.92 9.65 0.70
CA PHE A 203 23.61 9.55 0.05
C PHE A 203 22.66 10.69 0.44
N LEU A 204 22.68 11.12 1.71
CA LEU A 204 21.82 12.19 2.20
C LEU A 204 22.35 13.59 1.84
N ASN A 205 23.64 13.73 1.54
CA ASN A 205 24.24 15.01 1.20
C ASN A 205 23.64 15.58 -0.11
N PRO A 206 22.99 16.76 -0.09
CA PRO A 206 22.36 17.37 -1.26
C PRO A 206 23.30 17.55 -2.47
N GLU A 207 24.59 17.77 -2.25
CA GLU A 207 25.57 18.02 -3.30
C GLU A 207 25.88 16.76 -4.13
N THR A 208 25.92 15.60 -3.45
CA THR A 208 26.25 14.29 -4.03
C THR A 208 25.02 13.48 -4.39
N LYS A 209 23.86 13.75 -3.77
CA LYS A 209 22.59 13.00 -3.92
C LYS A 209 22.15 12.74 -5.37
N LYS A 210 22.43 13.66 -6.30
CA LYS A 210 22.11 13.50 -7.73
C LYS A 210 22.89 12.36 -8.41
N TYR A 211 24.02 11.96 -7.84
CA TYR A 211 24.91 10.91 -8.33
C TYR A 211 24.81 9.62 -7.50
N SER A 212 24.22 9.70 -6.30
CA SER A 212 24.06 8.56 -5.41
C SER A 212 23.00 7.57 -5.92
N SER A 213 23.28 6.27 -5.75
CA SER A 213 22.29 5.21 -5.97
C SER A 213 21.03 5.49 -5.12
N PRO A 214 19.81 5.26 -5.63
CA PRO A 214 18.59 5.39 -4.82
C PRO A 214 18.52 4.37 -3.68
N ILE A 215 19.50 3.47 -3.59
CA ILE A 215 19.54 2.37 -2.66
C ILE A 215 20.87 2.41 -1.91
N THR A 216 20.80 2.54 -0.59
CA THR A 216 21.95 2.50 0.31
C THR A 216 22.04 1.15 0.99
N ILE A 217 23.20 0.86 1.58
CA ILE A 217 23.36 -0.35 2.40
C ILE A 217 22.38 -0.37 3.59
N CYS A 218 22.10 0.81 4.17
CA CYS A 218 21.09 0.96 5.23
C CYS A 218 19.67 0.65 4.76
N TRP A 219 19.37 0.59 3.47
CA TRP A 219 18.06 0.18 2.97
C TRP A 219 17.91 -1.33 2.87
N LEU A 220 19.01 -2.09 2.90
CA LEU A 220 18.98 -3.52 2.63
C LEU A 220 18.22 -4.33 3.68
N TRP A 221 17.99 -3.79 4.89
CA TRP A 221 17.16 -4.45 5.90
C TRP A 221 15.70 -4.60 5.45
N HIS A 222 15.19 -3.74 4.57
CA HIS A 222 13.85 -3.91 4.00
C HIS A 222 13.94 -4.49 2.57
N ALA A 223 13.69 -5.79 2.46
CA ALA A 223 13.92 -6.59 1.24
C ALA A 223 13.15 -6.20 -0.03
N LEU A 224 12.30 -5.15 -0.01
CA LEU A 224 11.44 -4.76 -1.14
C LEU A 224 12.20 -4.54 -2.46
N ILE A 225 13.48 -4.18 -2.38
CA ILE A 225 14.28 -3.73 -3.52
C ILE A 225 15.05 -4.88 -4.20
N TYR A 226 15.33 -5.96 -3.46
CA TYR A 226 16.20 -7.06 -3.92
C TYR A 226 15.73 -8.46 -3.57
N GLY A 227 14.95 -8.63 -2.50
CA GLY A 227 14.49 -9.94 -2.04
C GLY A 227 13.15 -10.38 -2.62
N ILE A 228 12.63 -9.67 -3.63
CA ILE A 228 11.33 -9.97 -4.22
C ILE A 228 11.48 -10.19 -5.72
N PRO A 229 11.14 -11.39 -6.25
CA PRO A 229 11.31 -11.74 -7.66
C PRO A 229 10.67 -10.73 -8.63
N TYR A 230 9.62 -10.03 -8.20
CA TYR A 230 9.00 -8.96 -8.98
C TYR A 230 9.99 -7.85 -9.39
N GLN A 231 10.97 -7.51 -8.54
CA GLN A 231 11.95 -6.47 -8.84
C GLN A 231 12.93 -6.88 -9.94
N ASP A 232 13.32 -8.15 -9.99
CA ASP A 232 14.20 -8.66 -11.05
C ASP A 232 13.52 -8.54 -12.41
N VAL A 233 12.21 -8.82 -12.45
CA VAL A 233 11.40 -8.59 -13.66
C VAL A 233 11.37 -7.11 -14.04
N GLN A 234 11.31 -6.17 -13.08
CA GLN A 234 11.34 -4.73 -13.38
C GLN A 234 12.67 -4.27 -13.98
N LYS A 235 13.78 -4.96 -13.69
CA LYS A 235 15.12 -4.62 -14.21
C LYS A 235 15.37 -5.11 -15.64
N LEU A 236 14.55 -6.02 -16.17
CA LEU A 236 14.69 -6.53 -17.54
C LEU A 236 14.57 -5.42 -18.62
N PRO A 237 15.04 -5.64 -19.85
CA PRO A 237 14.83 -4.70 -20.95
C PRO A 237 13.33 -4.48 -21.25
N ALA A 238 12.94 -3.27 -21.69
CA ALA A 238 11.52 -2.92 -21.90
C ALA A 238 10.83 -3.79 -22.98
N GLN A 239 11.59 -4.31 -23.93
CA GLN A 239 11.14 -5.23 -24.97
C GLN A 239 10.94 -6.67 -24.46
N ASN A 240 11.35 -6.99 -23.23
CA ASN A 240 11.19 -8.32 -22.67
C ASN A 240 9.71 -8.60 -22.37
N TYR A 241 9.17 -9.70 -22.91
CA TYR A 241 7.76 -10.07 -22.74
C TYR A 241 7.36 -10.27 -21.28
N ILE A 242 8.23 -10.81 -20.42
CA ILE A 242 7.94 -10.98 -18.99
C ILE A 242 7.84 -9.62 -18.29
N LYS A 243 8.67 -8.65 -18.65
CA LYS A 243 8.56 -7.28 -18.16
C LYS A 243 7.30 -6.58 -18.67
N GLN A 244 6.94 -6.78 -19.94
CA GLN A 244 5.69 -6.24 -20.48
C GLN A 244 4.45 -6.83 -19.78
N MET A 245 4.53 -8.07 -19.30
CA MET A 245 3.47 -8.66 -18.46
C MET A 245 3.40 -8.02 -17.07
N SER A 246 4.53 -7.64 -16.46
CA SER A 246 4.55 -7.07 -15.10
C SER A 246 4.29 -5.56 -15.07
N ARG A 247 4.75 -4.81 -16.07
CA ARG A 247 4.54 -3.37 -16.22
C ARG A 247 3.35 -3.10 -17.13
N SER A 248 2.20 -2.95 -16.50
CA SER A 248 0.90 -2.77 -17.16
C SER A 248 0.38 -1.33 -17.16
N TYR A 249 1.00 -0.46 -16.35
CA TYR A 249 0.61 0.94 -16.16
C TYR A 249 1.77 1.90 -16.40
N GLU A 250 1.41 3.10 -16.85
CA GLU A 250 2.30 4.24 -17.00
C GLU A 250 1.71 5.53 -16.43
N LYS A 251 2.59 6.47 -16.09
CA LYS A 251 2.20 7.82 -15.67
C LYS A 251 1.73 8.62 -16.89
N GLN A 252 0.65 9.36 -16.73
CA GLN A 252 0.16 10.33 -17.69
C GLN A 252 1.06 11.58 -17.64
N THR A 253 1.29 12.20 -18.79
CA THR A 253 2.12 13.40 -18.93
C THR A 253 1.41 14.67 -18.43
N SER A 254 0.08 14.66 -18.37
CA SER A 254 -0.73 15.74 -17.78
C SER A 254 -1.62 15.17 -16.67
N ILE A 255 -1.64 15.85 -15.52
CA ILE A 255 -2.57 15.53 -14.43
C ILE A 255 -3.90 16.17 -14.77
N ASN A 256 -4.96 15.37 -14.86
CA ASN A 256 -6.30 15.88 -15.03
C ASN A 256 -6.80 16.43 -13.67
N THR A 257 -6.88 17.76 -13.52
CA THR A 257 -7.37 18.40 -12.30
C THR A 257 -8.83 18.07 -12.00
N ASP A 258 -9.64 17.84 -13.04
CA ASP A 258 -11.06 17.50 -12.91
C ASP A 258 -11.21 16.09 -12.34
N CYS A 259 -10.28 15.18 -12.66
CA CYS A 259 -10.24 13.85 -12.05
C CYS A 259 -10.16 13.91 -10.52
N ILE A 260 -9.32 14.79 -9.97
CA ILE A 260 -9.11 14.88 -8.52
C ILE A 260 -10.41 15.33 -7.84
N SER A 261 -11.07 16.33 -8.43
CA SER A 261 -12.35 16.85 -7.93
C SER A 261 -13.44 15.78 -7.98
N ASP A 262 -13.61 15.13 -9.12
CA ASP A 262 -14.59 14.07 -9.32
C ASP A 262 -14.37 12.89 -8.35
N VAL A 263 -13.12 12.44 -8.21
CA VAL A 263 -12.79 11.31 -7.32
C VAL A 263 -13.19 11.62 -5.89
N PHE A 264 -12.76 12.75 -5.33
CA PHE A 264 -13.08 13.07 -3.94
C PHE A 264 -14.54 13.50 -3.71
N GLN A 265 -15.24 13.94 -4.77
CA GLN A 265 -16.68 14.19 -4.73
C GLN A 265 -17.48 12.89 -4.66
N TYR A 266 -17.22 11.94 -5.57
CA TYR A 266 -17.98 10.68 -5.63
C TYR A 266 -17.53 9.67 -4.59
N PHE A 267 -16.26 9.76 -4.20
CA PHE A 267 -15.62 8.87 -3.25
C PHE A 267 -14.88 9.72 -2.21
N PRO A 268 -15.60 10.19 -1.17
CA PRO A 268 -14.98 10.96 -0.09
C PRO A 268 -13.92 10.14 0.66
N ILE A 269 -12.95 10.81 1.26
CA ILE A 269 -11.91 10.10 2.03
C ILE A 269 -12.48 9.63 3.36
N PHE A 270 -12.24 8.37 3.69
CA PHE A 270 -12.61 7.78 4.98
C PHE A 270 -11.38 7.17 5.68
N PRO A 271 -11.20 7.38 7.00
CA PRO A 271 -11.87 8.41 7.81
C PRO A 271 -11.66 9.83 7.23
N PRO A 272 -12.53 10.81 7.52
CA PRO A 272 -12.34 12.21 7.10
C PRO A 272 -11.05 12.84 7.61
N LEU A 273 -10.60 13.98 7.04
CA LEU A 273 -9.37 14.67 7.50
C LEU A 273 -9.48 15.04 9.00
N SER A 274 -8.50 14.62 9.80
CA SER A 274 -8.49 14.89 11.24
C SER A 274 -8.22 16.37 11.50
N ASN A 275 -8.48 16.85 12.73
CA ASN A 275 -8.12 18.22 13.09
C ASN A 275 -6.61 18.47 13.02
N ARG A 276 -5.77 17.44 13.29
CA ARG A 276 -4.31 17.52 13.19
C ARG A 276 -3.88 17.66 11.74
N GLU A 277 -4.38 16.79 10.89
CA GLU A 277 -4.08 16.78 9.45
C GLU A 277 -4.54 18.10 8.80
N LYS A 278 -5.76 18.57 9.13
CA LYS A 278 -6.25 19.88 8.67
C LYS A 278 -5.35 21.03 9.11
N LYS A 279 -4.86 21.00 10.36
CA LYS A 279 -3.95 22.04 10.87
C LYS A 279 -2.61 22.01 10.13
N TYR A 280 -2.07 20.82 9.90
CA TYR A 280 -0.81 20.61 9.18
C TYR A 280 -0.88 21.03 7.70
N ILE A 281 -1.97 20.68 7.00
CA ILE A 281 -2.21 21.11 5.61
C ILE A 281 -2.30 22.65 5.54
N LYS A 282 -3.03 23.27 6.49
CA LYS A 282 -3.17 24.74 6.55
C LYS A 282 -1.87 25.46 6.90
N SER A 283 -1.06 24.92 7.81
CA SER A 283 0.24 25.52 8.15
C SER A 283 1.21 25.53 6.98
N ASN A 284 0.99 24.67 5.98
CA ASN A 284 1.73 24.61 4.72
C ASN A 284 1.07 25.43 3.58
N GLY A 285 0.12 26.31 3.91
CA GLY A 285 -0.48 27.24 2.95
C GLY A 285 -1.58 26.63 2.07
N VAL A 286 -2.02 25.39 2.32
CA VAL A 286 -3.07 24.74 1.53
C VAL A 286 -4.42 24.78 2.26
N ASN A 287 -5.49 25.13 1.55
CA ASN A 287 -6.84 25.01 2.10
C ASN A 287 -7.44 23.65 1.76
N PRO A 288 -7.75 22.79 2.76
CA PRO A 288 -8.32 21.48 2.50
C PRO A 288 -9.78 21.50 2.05
N LYS A 289 -10.48 22.65 2.14
CA LYS A 289 -11.88 22.77 1.67
C LYS A 289 -11.92 23.41 0.28
N VAL A 290 -12.51 22.71 -0.68
CA VAL A 290 -12.76 23.23 -2.04
C VAL A 290 -14.24 23.57 -2.18
N ASP A 291 -14.51 24.77 -2.68
CA ASP A 291 -15.85 25.33 -2.89
C ASP A 291 -16.79 25.27 -1.68
N LYS A 292 -16.23 25.09 -0.48
CA LYS A 292 -16.96 24.80 0.78
C LYS A 292 -17.81 23.50 0.75
N LEU A 293 -17.68 22.68 -0.29
CA LEU A 293 -18.52 21.51 -0.54
C LEU A 293 -17.87 20.19 -0.10
N TYR A 294 -16.57 20.00 -0.35
CA TYR A 294 -15.87 18.76 -0.01
C TYR A 294 -14.43 19.00 0.45
N GLU A 295 -13.85 17.99 1.09
CA GLU A 295 -12.47 17.99 1.54
C GLU A 295 -11.56 17.46 0.41
N ARG A 296 -10.64 18.31 -0.07
CA ARG A 296 -9.61 17.94 -1.04
C ARG A 296 -8.25 17.96 -0.34
N PRO A 297 -7.57 16.81 -0.23
CA PRO A 297 -6.23 16.77 0.30
C PRO A 297 -5.21 17.28 -0.73
N PRO A 298 -3.98 17.62 -0.29
CA PRO A 298 -2.90 18.08 -1.17
C PRO A 298 -2.31 16.97 -2.06
N TRP A 299 -2.53 15.69 -1.75
CA TRP A 299 -2.00 14.57 -2.54
C TRP A 299 -2.90 14.21 -3.73
N THR A 300 -2.27 13.81 -4.83
CA THR A 300 -2.97 13.32 -6.03
C THR A 300 -3.02 11.80 -5.99
N PRO A 301 -4.21 11.17 -6.09
CA PRO A 301 -4.29 9.71 -6.11
C PRO A 301 -3.82 9.11 -7.45
N PRO A 302 -3.16 7.94 -7.45
CA PRO A 302 -2.78 7.16 -8.63
C PRO A 302 -3.85 7.05 -9.71
N ILE A 303 -5.11 6.88 -9.35
CA ILE A 303 -6.22 6.81 -10.32
C ILE A 303 -6.28 8.03 -11.26
N CYS A 304 -5.75 9.18 -10.86
CA CYS A 304 -5.78 10.41 -11.65
C CYS A 304 -4.53 10.67 -12.49
N TYR A 305 -3.45 9.91 -12.31
CA TYR A 305 -2.22 10.09 -13.09
C TYR A 305 -1.65 8.80 -13.65
N MET A 306 -2.25 7.65 -13.37
CA MET A 306 -1.86 6.36 -13.95
C MET A 306 -2.88 5.96 -15.02
N LYS A 307 -2.40 5.37 -16.11
CA LYS A 307 -3.27 4.74 -17.13
C LYS A 307 -2.72 3.38 -17.55
N PRO A 308 -3.60 2.44 -17.98
CA PRO A 308 -3.17 1.22 -18.65
C PRO A 308 -2.33 1.53 -19.89
N ILE A 309 -1.28 0.76 -20.11
CA ILE A 309 -0.52 0.77 -21.36
C ILE A 309 -1.35 0.01 -22.40
N GLU A 310 -1.53 0.60 -23.59
CA GLU A 310 -2.24 -0.02 -24.71
C GLU A 310 -1.25 -0.49 -25.80
N PRO A 311 -1.46 -1.67 -26.40
CA PRO A 311 -2.51 -2.65 -26.09
C PRO A 311 -2.33 -3.28 -24.70
N LEU A 312 -3.45 -3.60 -24.04
CA LEU A 312 -3.44 -4.20 -22.70
C LEU A 312 -2.51 -5.41 -22.59
N SER A 313 -1.74 -5.44 -21.50
CA SER A 313 -0.89 -6.58 -21.15
C SER A 313 -1.71 -7.85 -20.86
N PHE A 314 -1.05 -9.01 -20.88
CA PHE A 314 -1.66 -10.27 -20.43
C PHE A 314 -2.24 -10.16 -19.02
N SER A 315 -1.52 -9.51 -18.09
CA SER A 315 -1.95 -9.33 -16.70
C SER A 315 -3.26 -8.55 -16.60
N LEU A 316 -3.39 -7.45 -17.36
CA LEU A 316 -4.63 -6.66 -17.36
C LEU A 316 -5.77 -7.39 -18.05
N ASN A 317 -5.50 -8.12 -19.14
CA ASN A 317 -6.51 -8.94 -19.78
C ASN A 317 -7.03 -10.04 -18.85
N LEU A 318 -6.13 -10.66 -18.06
CA LEU A 318 -6.50 -11.64 -17.05
C LEU A 318 -7.35 -11.03 -15.93
N GLN A 319 -6.98 -9.84 -15.45
CA GLN A 319 -7.75 -9.09 -14.45
C GLN A 319 -9.15 -8.72 -14.96
N LYS A 320 -9.24 -8.23 -16.21
CA LYS A 320 -10.52 -7.94 -16.87
C LYS A 320 -11.38 -9.20 -17.01
N LYS A 321 -10.78 -10.34 -17.39
CA LYS A 321 -11.47 -11.64 -17.48
C LYS A 321 -12.15 -12.03 -16.15
N TYR A 322 -11.55 -11.68 -15.01
CA TYR A 322 -12.09 -11.97 -13.68
C TYR A 322 -12.78 -10.76 -13.02
N ASN A 323 -13.16 -9.75 -13.81
CA ASN A 323 -13.87 -8.55 -13.36
C ASN A 323 -13.21 -7.86 -12.16
N LYS A 324 -11.88 -7.69 -12.19
CA LYS A 324 -11.12 -6.98 -11.17
C LYS A 324 -11.01 -5.50 -11.50
N TYR A 325 -11.15 -4.67 -10.46
CA TYR A 325 -10.75 -3.27 -10.49
C TYR A 325 -9.25 -3.17 -10.21
N PHE A 326 -8.56 -2.21 -10.83
CA PHE A 326 -7.12 -2.04 -10.70
C PHE A 326 -6.73 -0.60 -11.08
N VAL A 327 -5.76 -0.03 -10.37
CA VAL A 327 -5.37 1.40 -10.51
C VAL A 327 -3.91 1.56 -10.94
N SER A 328 -3.09 0.57 -10.62
CA SER A 328 -1.66 0.55 -10.91
C SER A 328 -1.19 -0.90 -11.17
N ASN A 329 0.11 -1.15 -11.01
CA ASN A 329 0.68 -2.48 -11.24
C ASN A 329 0.55 -3.39 -10.00
N LEU A 330 1.23 -3.02 -8.92
CA LEU A 330 1.34 -3.79 -7.69
C LEU A 330 1.47 -2.83 -6.51
N SER A 331 0.86 -3.18 -5.37
CA SER A 331 0.95 -2.34 -4.18
C SER A 331 2.28 -2.51 -3.43
N GLY A 332 3.31 -1.80 -3.88
CA GLY A 332 4.60 -1.74 -3.16
C GLY A 332 4.47 -1.24 -1.72
N HIS A 333 3.48 -0.37 -1.45
CA HIS A 333 3.17 0.11 -0.10
C HIS A 333 2.72 -1.02 0.83
N THR A 334 1.79 -1.88 0.36
CA THR A 334 1.34 -3.06 1.15
C THR A 334 2.51 -3.95 1.50
N MET A 335 3.41 -4.20 0.54
CA MET A 335 4.57 -5.03 0.75
C MET A 335 5.51 -4.43 1.78
N ILE A 336 5.75 -3.10 1.75
CA ILE A 336 6.52 -2.40 2.77
C ILE A 336 5.91 -2.60 4.15
N TYR A 337 4.59 -2.37 4.31
CA TYR A 337 3.93 -2.54 5.60
C TYR A 337 4.07 -3.95 6.15
N ILE A 338 3.92 -4.96 5.30
CA ILE A 338 4.05 -6.37 5.70
C ILE A 338 5.50 -6.71 6.06
N LEU A 339 6.47 -6.31 5.24
CA LEU A 339 7.90 -6.60 5.48
C LEU A 339 8.40 -5.92 6.74
N LEU A 340 7.96 -4.68 7.00
CA LEU A 340 8.29 -3.99 8.24
C LEU A 340 7.70 -4.73 9.44
N ALA A 341 6.42 -5.10 9.37
CA ALA A 341 5.73 -5.77 10.48
C ALA A 341 6.37 -7.12 10.84
N ARG A 342 7.03 -7.80 9.88
CA ARG A 342 7.75 -9.08 10.11
C ARG A 342 8.94 -8.98 11.05
N PHE A 343 9.49 -7.79 11.27
CA PHE A 343 10.56 -7.62 12.25
C PHE A 343 10.06 -7.74 13.69
N PHE A 344 8.74 -7.69 13.92
CA PHE A 344 8.15 -7.64 15.24
C PHE A 344 7.34 -8.91 15.53
N ASN A 345 7.61 -9.51 16.68
CA ASN A 345 6.87 -10.64 17.20
C ASN A 345 5.42 -10.25 17.48
N ASN A 346 4.52 -11.23 17.37
CA ASN A 346 3.12 -11.10 17.74
C ASN A 346 2.32 -10.07 16.92
N ILE A 347 2.83 -9.60 15.76
CA ILE A 347 2.04 -8.79 14.83
C ILE A 347 1.36 -9.71 13.81
N ASN A 348 0.04 -9.66 13.77
CA ASN A 348 -0.74 -10.43 12.81
C ASN A 348 -0.69 -9.77 11.42
N LEU A 349 0.14 -10.34 10.54
CA LEU A 349 0.36 -9.82 9.19
C LEU A 349 -0.93 -9.79 8.34
N ASN A 350 -1.92 -10.64 8.62
CA ASN A 350 -3.22 -10.58 7.93
C ASN A 350 -4.01 -9.32 8.30
N ILE A 351 -3.88 -8.83 9.53
CA ILE A 351 -4.49 -7.55 9.95
C ILE A 351 -3.81 -6.37 9.24
N ILE A 352 -2.51 -6.44 8.97
CA ILE A 352 -1.78 -5.42 8.18
C ILE A 352 -2.35 -5.32 6.75
N ILE A 353 -2.80 -6.43 6.16
CA ILE A 353 -3.51 -6.43 4.86
C ILE A 353 -4.84 -5.68 4.99
N LEU A 354 -5.62 -5.94 6.05
CA LEU A 354 -6.89 -5.24 6.28
C LEU A 354 -6.70 -3.73 6.48
N ALA A 355 -5.69 -3.34 7.27
CA ALA A 355 -5.33 -1.94 7.46
C ALA A 355 -4.92 -1.27 6.13
N SER A 356 -4.19 -1.99 5.28
CA SER A 356 -3.81 -1.54 3.94
C SER A 356 -5.03 -1.29 3.04
N ILE A 357 -6.05 -2.16 3.09
CA ILE A 357 -7.32 -1.98 2.37
C ILE A 357 -8.02 -0.70 2.81
N VAL A 358 -8.19 -0.50 4.12
CA VAL A 358 -8.85 0.69 4.65
C VAL A 358 -8.08 1.97 4.32
N PHE A 359 -6.74 1.92 4.35
CA PHE A 359 -5.88 3.08 4.13
C PHE A 359 -5.78 3.53 2.67
N MET A 360 -5.74 2.58 1.72
CA MET A 360 -5.33 2.88 0.33
C MET A 360 -6.45 2.74 -0.70
N THR A 361 -7.52 2.01 -0.40
CA THR A 361 -8.58 1.73 -1.37
C THR A 361 -9.65 2.82 -1.43
N PRO A 362 -10.16 3.17 -2.62
CA PRO A 362 -9.81 2.63 -3.94
C PRO A 362 -8.84 3.51 -4.75
N TYR A 363 -8.32 4.61 -4.19
CA TYR A 363 -7.64 5.66 -4.99
C TYR A 363 -6.16 5.37 -5.23
N ASN A 364 -5.51 4.80 -4.22
CA ASN A 364 -4.08 4.52 -4.27
C ASN A 364 -3.83 3.11 -4.80
N HIS A 365 -4.62 2.14 -4.33
CA HIS A 365 -4.57 0.75 -4.75
C HIS A 365 -5.96 0.13 -4.68
N SER A 366 -6.27 -0.77 -5.61
CA SER A 366 -7.41 -1.68 -5.50
C SER A 366 -7.15 -2.76 -4.44
N ILE A 367 -8.22 -3.38 -3.96
CA ILE A 367 -8.17 -4.53 -3.05
C ILE A 367 -7.40 -5.69 -3.70
N HIS A 368 -7.62 -5.91 -4.99
CA HIS A 368 -6.88 -6.90 -5.77
C HIS A 368 -5.35 -6.68 -5.72
N GLU A 369 -4.89 -5.44 -5.93
CA GLU A 369 -3.47 -5.09 -5.90
C GLU A 369 -2.86 -5.33 -4.52
N ILE A 370 -3.60 -5.05 -3.46
CA ILE A 370 -3.19 -5.28 -2.06
C ILE A 370 -3.07 -6.78 -1.78
N PHE A 371 -4.06 -7.59 -2.15
CA PHE A 371 -3.96 -9.04 -1.94
C PHE A 371 -2.86 -9.69 -2.76
N LYS A 372 -2.67 -9.27 -4.02
CA LYS A 372 -1.59 -9.78 -4.86
C LYS A 372 -0.22 -9.42 -4.27
N ALA A 373 -0.06 -8.21 -3.75
CA ALA A 373 1.14 -7.79 -3.04
C ALA A 373 1.41 -8.66 -1.80
N ALA A 374 0.38 -8.91 -0.98
CA ALA A 374 0.48 -9.77 0.19
C ALA A 374 0.81 -11.24 -0.14
N GLN A 375 0.29 -11.76 -1.25
CA GLN A 375 0.63 -13.10 -1.74
C GLN A 375 2.09 -13.18 -2.20
N ILE A 376 2.59 -12.18 -2.94
CA ILE A 376 3.98 -12.17 -3.44
C ILE A 376 4.99 -12.19 -2.29
N VAL A 377 4.69 -11.52 -1.18
CA VAL A 377 5.56 -11.55 0.00
C VAL A 377 5.35 -12.79 0.88
N GLY A 378 4.38 -13.66 0.57
CA GLY A 378 4.12 -14.91 1.29
C GLY A 378 3.37 -14.72 2.61
N VAL A 379 2.32 -13.89 2.63
CA VAL A 379 1.41 -13.74 3.79
C VAL A 379 -0.02 -14.16 3.46
N ASN A 380 -0.47 -13.97 2.21
CA ASN A 380 -1.83 -14.28 1.80
C ASN A 380 -1.88 -15.35 0.70
N ASP A 381 -1.42 -16.55 1.02
CA ASP A 381 -1.35 -17.65 0.05
C ASP A 381 -2.75 -18.11 -0.42
N ASN A 382 -3.78 -17.83 0.38
CA ASN A 382 -5.17 -18.18 0.10
C ASN A 382 -5.87 -17.24 -0.90
N TYR A 383 -5.19 -16.18 -1.36
CA TYR A 383 -5.75 -15.27 -2.34
C TYR A 383 -6.08 -15.97 -3.67
N ASN A 384 -7.30 -15.75 -4.18
CA ASN A 384 -7.76 -16.31 -5.44
C ASN A 384 -8.38 -15.25 -6.36
N ILE A 385 -7.73 -15.02 -7.50
CA ILE A 385 -8.20 -14.06 -8.52
C ILE A 385 -9.58 -14.37 -9.10
N LYS A 386 -10.03 -15.63 -9.04
CA LYS A 386 -11.33 -16.04 -9.55
C LYS A 386 -12.48 -15.64 -8.63
N LEU A 387 -12.22 -15.46 -7.32
CA LEU A 387 -13.20 -15.01 -6.34
C LEU A 387 -13.39 -13.50 -6.44
N SER A 388 -14.52 -12.96 -6.00
CA SER A 388 -14.68 -11.50 -5.91
C SER A 388 -13.76 -10.91 -4.85
N ASP A 389 -13.55 -9.58 -4.86
CA ASP A 389 -12.72 -8.93 -3.82
C ASP A 389 -13.37 -9.03 -2.43
N LEU A 390 -14.71 -9.01 -2.37
CA LEU A 390 -15.47 -9.24 -1.13
C LEU A 390 -15.30 -10.67 -0.62
N ASP A 391 -15.35 -11.68 -1.50
CA ASP A 391 -15.16 -13.08 -1.10
C ASP A 391 -13.72 -13.30 -0.58
N ASN A 392 -12.71 -12.77 -1.27
CA ASN A 392 -11.32 -12.84 -0.78
C ASN A 392 -11.17 -12.15 0.58
N LEU A 393 -11.79 -10.99 0.77
CA LEU A 393 -11.79 -10.28 2.05
C LEU A 393 -12.48 -11.10 3.15
N ASN A 394 -13.66 -11.66 2.88
CA ASN A 394 -14.40 -12.46 3.85
C ASN A 394 -13.67 -13.75 4.21
N ASN A 395 -12.98 -14.37 3.26
CA ASN A 395 -12.09 -15.50 3.55
C ASN A 395 -10.95 -15.09 4.48
N LEU A 396 -10.31 -13.94 4.24
CA LEU A 396 -9.26 -13.42 5.12
C LEU A 396 -9.79 -13.09 6.52
N LEU A 397 -10.96 -12.45 6.62
CA LEU A 397 -11.60 -12.15 7.90
C LEU A 397 -11.90 -13.43 8.68
N THR A 398 -12.48 -14.43 8.02
CA THR A 398 -12.77 -15.73 8.64
C THR A 398 -11.50 -16.43 9.12
N LEU A 399 -10.40 -16.36 8.35
CA LEU A 399 -9.11 -16.96 8.70
C LEU A 399 -8.52 -16.41 10.02
N ILE A 400 -8.87 -15.17 10.37
CA ILE A 400 -8.40 -14.50 11.60
C ILE A 400 -9.51 -14.34 12.64
N ASP A 401 -10.57 -15.14 12.54
CA ASP A 401 -11.73 -15.13 13.46
C ASP A 401 -12.44 -13.77 13.56
N TYR A 402 -12.43 -12.98 12.48
CA TYR A 402 -13.16 -11.73 12.36
C TYR A 402 -14.50 -11.93 11.65
N THR A 403 -15.45 -11.05 11.93
CA THR A 403 -16.79 -11.13 11.34
C THR A 403 -16.75 -10.78 9.86
N PRO A 404 -17.17 -11.69 8.95
CA PRO A 404 -17.28 -11.39 7.53
C PRO A 404 -18.24 -10.22 7.27
N LEU A 405 -18.01 -9.47 6.20
CA LEU A 405 -18.92 -8.41 5.79
C LEU A 405 -20.13 -8.99 5.08
N GLU A 406 -21.32 -8.59 5.52
CA GLU A 406 -22.58 -9.00 4.90
C GLU A 406 -22.73 -8.41 3.48
N LEU A 407 -23.08 -9.26 2.52
CA LEU A 407 -23.27 -8.86 1.13
C LEU A 407 -24.35 -7.76 0.98
N SER A 408 -25.43 -7.85 1.76
CA SER A 408 -26.53 -6.88 1.79
C SER A 408 -26.04 -5.47 2.18
N VAL A 409 -25.19 -5.37 3.19
CA VAL A 409 -24.63 -4.11 3.69
C VAL A 409 -23.71 -3.49 2.64
N VAL A 410 -22.79 -4.29 2.08
CA VAL A 410 -21.88 -3.83 1.01
C VAL A 410 -22.67 -3.39 -0.23
N GLN A 411 -23.73 -4.12 -0.59
CA GLN A 411 -24.59 -3.79 -1.72
C GLN A 411 -25.38 -2.49 -1.50
N SER A 412 -25.84 -2.25 -0.27
CA SER A 412 -26.49 -0.98 0.10
C SER A 412 -25.53 0.19 -0.01
N GLU A 413 -24.31 0.04 0.52
CA GLU A 413 -23.26 1.06 0.42
C GLU A 413 -22.91 1.34 -1.05
N TYR A 414 -22.71 0.30 -1.86
CA TYR A 414 -22.48 0.40 -3.30
C TYR A 414 -23.57 1.21 -4.02
N ASN A 415 -24.85 0.89 -3.79
CA ASN A 415 -25.95 1.60 -4.43
C ASN A 415 -25.94 3.09 -4.03
N SER A 416 -25.72 3.39 -2.74
CA SER A 416 -25.69 4.78 -2.24
C SER A 416 -24.61 5.65 -2.88
N ILE A 417 -23.53 5.03 -3.37
CA ILE A 417 -22.45 5.70 -4.09
C ILE A 417 -22.83 5.88 -5.55
N VAL A 418 -23.26 4.80 -6.21
CA VAL A 418 -23.59 4.79 -7.64
C VAL A 418 -24.73 5.76 -7.96
N ASP A 419 -25.71 5.89 -7.07
CA ASP A 419 -26.84 6.82 -7.23
C ASP A 419 -26.41 8.30 -7.31
N LYS A 420 -25.20 8.63 -6.83
CA LYS A 420 -24.64 9.98 -6.86
C LYS A 420 -23.74 10.24 -8.08
N ILE A 421 -23.38 9.20 -8.82
CA ILE A 421 -22.48 9.29 -9.97
C ILE A 421 -23.32 9.50 -11.23
N PRO A 422 -23.11 10.58 -12.00
CA PRO A 422 -23.79 10.76 -13.29
C PRO A 422 -23.53 9.58 -14.22
N ASN A 423 -24.55 9.14 -14.98
CA ASN A 423 -24.41 8.04 -15.95
C ASN A 423 -23.41 8.34 -17.09
N THR A 424 -23.06 9.61 -17.29
CA THR A 424 -22.03 10.07 -18.23
C THR A 424 -20.61 10.04 -17.65
N SER A 425 -20.46 9.88 -16.33
CA SER A 425 -19.16 9.84 -15.66
C SER A 425 -18.39 8.58 -16.03
N ILE A 426 -17.06 8.71 -16.17
CA ILE A 426 -16.15 7.57 -16.36
C ILE A 426 -16.14 6.60 -15.16
N TYR A 427 -16.59 7.05 -14.00
CA TYR A 427 -16.69 6.25 -12.78
C TYR A 427 -18.02 5.53 -12.62
N TYR A 428 -18.99 5.81 -13.51
CA TYR A 428 -20.27 5.13 -13.50
C TYR A 428 -20.06 3.64 -13.83
N PRO A 429 -20.58 2.72 -13.00
CA PRO A 429 -20.41 1.29 -13.24
C PRO A 429 -20.94 0.88 -14.60
N LYS A 430 -20.20 0.02 -15.30
CA LYS A 430 -20.67 -0.49 -16.58
C LYS A 430 -21.75 -1.53 -16.33
N VAL A 431 -22.83 -1.47 -17.11
CA VAL A 431 -23.86 -2.52 -17.04
C VAL A 431 -23.19 -3.82 -17.43
N LEU A 432 -23.01 -4.72 -16.44
CA LEU A 432 -22.69 -6.10 -16.70
C LEU A 432 -23.88 -6.65 -17.48
N ASN A 433 -23.76 -6.73 -18.80
CA ASN A 433 -24.70 -7.46 -19.64
C ASN A 433 -24.56 -8.95 -19.29
N GLY A 434 -25.11 -9.34 -18.13
CA GLY A 434 -25.48 -10.71 -17.88
C GLY A 434 -26.39 -11.09 -19.03
N GLY A 435 -25.94 -12.04 -19.85
CA GLY A 435 -26.70 -12.50 -21.00
C GLY A 435 -28.10 -12.85 -20.51
N LYS A 436 -29.08 -11.99 -20.81
CA LYS A 436 -30.48 -12.34 -20.68
C LYS A 436 -30.64 -13.57 -21.56
N LYS A 437 -30.72 -14.76 -20.96
CA LYS A 437 -31.37 -15.91 -21.57
C LYS A 437 -32.76 -15.38 -21.93
N LYS A 438 -32.92 -14.91 -23.17
CA LYS A 438 -34.23 -14.60 -23.73
C LYS A 438 -34.99 -15.91 -23.60
N ARG A 439 -35.87 -16.00 -22.59
CA ARG A 439 -36.96 -16.99 -22.60
C ARG A 439 -37.61 -16.79 -23.96
N LYS A 440 -37.42 -17.74 -24.88
CA LYS A 440 -38.16 -17.79 -26.12
C LYS A 440 -39.62 -17.91 -25.69
N SER A 441 -40.34 -16.78 -25.62
CA SER A 441 -41.78 -16.83 -25.61
C SER A 441 -42.15 -17.52 -26.92
N LYS A 442 -42.76 -18.70 -26.82
CA LYS A 442 -43.36 -19.39 -27.95
C LYS A 442 -44.40 -18.43 -28.53
N ARG A 443 -44.00 -17.72 -29.60
CA ARG A 443 -44.91 -16.91 -30.40
C ARG A 443 -45.91 -17.89 -31.03
N ILE A 444 -47.12 -17.92 -30.49
CA ILE A 444 -48.26 -18.61 -31.09
C ILE A 444 -48.43 -18.04 -32.50
N LYS A 445 -48.10 -18.83 -33.52
CA LYS A 445 -48.36 -18.49 -34.92
C LYS A 445 -49.87 -18.58 -35.14
N LYS A 446 -50.54 -17.43 -35.21
CA LYS A 446 -51.87 -17.33 -35.82
C LYS A 446 -51.75 -17.76 -37.29
N SER A 447 -52.48 -18.82 -37.65
CA SER A 447 -52.67 -19.25 -39.03
C SER A 447 -53.38 -18.15 -39.82
N LYS A 448 -52.79 -17.72 -40.93
CA LYS A 448 -53.50 -16.99 -41.98
C LYS A 448 -53.60 -17.89 -43.21
N ASN A 449 -54.83 -18.26 -43.53
CA ASN A 449 -55.24 -19.00 -44.72
C ASN A 449 -54.65 -18.38 -45.99
N LYS A 450 -53.89 -19.16 -46.76
CA LYS A 450 -53.55 -18.84 -48.16
C LYS A 450 -54.64 -19.42 -49.07
N ARG A 451 -55.48 -18.54 -49.63
CA ARG A 451 -56.35 -18.88 -50.76
C ARG A 451 -55.51 -19.05 -52.03
N ILE A 452 -55.72 -20.19 -52.65
CA ILE A 452 -55.18 -20.65 -53.94
C ILE A 452 -55.66 -19.73 -55.08
N LYS A 453 -54.77 -19.33 -55.98
CA LYS A 453 -55.14 -18.90 -57.35
C LYS A 453 -54.39 -19.75 -58.37
N LYS A 454 -55.20 -20.31 -59.29
CA LYS A 454 -54.90 -21.32 -60.30
C LYS A 454 -53.86 -20.87 -61.33
N SER A 455 -53.05 -21.82 -61.77
CA SER A 455 -52.20 -21.79 -62.96
C SER A 455 -53.03 -21.87 -64.25
N LYS A 456 -52.52 -21.29 -65.34
CA LYS A 456 -52.68 -21.82 -66.71
C LYS A 456 -51.44 -21.53 -67.56
N ASN A 457 -50.90 -22.63 -68.09
CA ASN A 457 -49.82 -22.90 -69.04
C ASN A 457 -49.53 -21.92 -70.20
N LYS A 458 -48.24 -21.87 -70.60
CA LYS A 458 -47.68 -22.28 -71.93
C LYS A 458 -46.14 -22.13 -71.90
N ARG A 459 -45.35 -23.22 -71.81
CA ARG A 459 -44.68 -24.03 -72.88
C ARG A 459 -43.51 -23.36 -73.64
N ILE A 460 -42.32 -23.98 -73.48
CA ILE A 460 -41.25 -24.27 -74.48
C ILE A 460 -40.29 -23.07 -74.78
N LYS A 461 -38.94 -23.16 -74.71
CA LYS A 461 -38.01 -24.07 -75.41
C LYS A 461 -36.59 -24.08 -74.80
N LYS A 462 -35.89 -25.21 -75.01
CA LYS A 462 -34.49 -25.58 -74.66
C LYS A 462 -33.41 -24.68 -75.32
N SER A 463 -32.23 -24.52 -74.70
CA SER A 463 -30.96 -25.13 -75.18
C SER A 463 -29.70 -24.84 -74.33
N LYS A 464 -28.94 -25.93 -74.03
CA LYS A 464 -27.47 -26.16 -74.01
C LYS A 464 -26.55 -25.16 -73.26
N ARG A 465 -25.81 -25.59 -72.21
CA ARG A 465 -24.43 -26.20 -72.19
C ARG A 465 -23.40 -25.31 -72.92
N LYS A 466 -22.28 -24.86 -72.35
CA LYS A 466 -21.16 -25.63 -71.74
C LYS A 466 -20.14 -24.67 -71.08
N ILE A 467 -19.47 -25.19 -70.03
CA ILE A 467 -18.17 -24.86 -69.40
C ILE A 467 -18.01 -23.44 -68.86
#